data_AF-A0A7V4H9K2-F1
#
_entry.id   AF-A0A7V4H9K2-F1
#
_cell.length_a   1.000
_cell.length_b   1.000
_cell.length_c   1.000
_cell.angle_alpha   90.00
_cell.angle_beta   90.00
_cell.angle_gamma   90.00
#
_symmetry.space_group_name_H-M   'P 1'
#
loop_
_entity.id
_entity.type
_entity.pdbx_description
1 polymer ?
#
loop_
_entity_poly.entity_id
_entity_poly.type
_entity_poly.pdbx_seq_one_letter_code
_entity_poly.pdbx_strand_id
1 'polypeptide(L)'
;MNRVKVDKYLIDWSLNSGEKDGAFFLNIDSVSFSDEYEYSILCTLDVTGNRKASDLYFASVSRKEDHIYVNEVINLLYTLDKNEDFRVLIKDNLPVWKYSSISDRSGTLEYKVRVYARRMGINNGFDILFDFGSIIRMVEEKRKEIIKK
;
A
#
# COMPACT_ATOMS: atom_id res chain seq x y z
N MET A 1 -23.78 11.35 -21.32
CA MET A 1 -24.21 10.51 -20.17
C MET A 1 -23.02 9.62 -19.83
N ASN A 2 -22.09 10.14 -19.03
CA ASN A 2 -20.80 9.49 -18.78
C ASN A 2 -20.99 8.35 -17.78
N ARG A 3 -21.16 7.13 -18.26
CA ARG A 3 -21.03 5.93 -17.42
C ARG A 3 -19.56 5.83 -17.05
N VAL A 4 -19.22 6.17 -15.80
CA VAL A 4 -17.94 5.77 -15.21
C VAL A 4 -18.06 4.26 -15.02
N LYS A 5 -17.47 3.49 -15.95
CA LYS A 5 -17.34 2.06 -15.79
C LYS A 5 -16.34 1.87 -14.65
N VAL A 6 -16.82 1.45 -13.49
CA VAL A 6 -15.96 1.06 -12.37
C VAL A 6 -15.41 -0.30 -12.79
N ASP A 7 -14.13 -0.33 -13.15
CA ASP A 7 -13.47 -1.57 -13.56
C ASP A 7 -13.61 -2.61 -12.45
N LYS A 8 -14.19 -3.77 -12.78
CA LYS A 8 -14.25 -4.90 -11.86
C LYS A 8 -12.90 -5.61 -11.91
N TYR A 9 -12.03 -5.25 -10.98
CA TYR A 9 -10.80 -5.97 -10.76
C TYR A 9 -11.03 -7.11 -9.75
N LEU A 10 -10.49 -8.28 -10.07
CA LEU A 10 -10.11 -9.27 -9.10
C LEU A 10 -8.73 -8.87 -8.57
N ILE A 11 -8.62 -8.75 -7.24
CA ILE A 11 -7.46 -8.21 -6.56
C ILE A 11 -6.89 -9.30 -5.65
N ASP A 12 -5.63 -9.64 -5.88
CA ASP A 12 -4.83 -10.44 -4.95
C ASP A 12 -3.73 -9.56 -4.34
N TRP A 13 -3.37 -9.82 -3.09
CA TRP A 13 -2.40 -9.01 -2.37
C TRP A 13 -1.61 -9.81 -1.34
N SER A 14 -0.42 -9.31 -1.03
CA SER A 14 0.44 -9.83 0.02
C SER A 14 0.96 -8.70 0.89
N LEU A 15 1.29 -9.03 2.14
CA LEU A 15 1.87 -8.11 3.11
C LEU A 15 3.16 -8.73 3.63
N ASN A 16 4.25 -7.98 3.53
CA ASN A 16 5.54 -8.35 4.09
C ASN A 16 6.07 -7.22 4.97
N SER A 17 6.76 -7.54 6.05
CA SER A 17 7.37 -6.55 6.93
C SER A 17 8.59 -7.12 7.60
N GLY A 18 9.56 -6.27 7.92
CA GLY A 18 10.82 -6.75 8.48
C GLY A 18 11.84 -5.66 8.70
N GLU A 19 13.08 -6.11 8.82
CA GLU A 19 14.27 -5.27 8.77
C GLU A 19 14.91 -5.36 7.39
N LYS A 20 15.30 -4.21 6.83
CA LYS A 20 16.11 -4.11 5.63
C LYS A 20 17.09 -2.96 5.78
N ASP A 21 18.37 -3.23 5.59
CA ASP A 21 19.45 -2.23 5.66
C ASP A 21 19.44 -1.42 6.98
N GLY A 22 19.12 -2.09 8.11
CA GLY A 22 19.03 -1.47 9.43
C GLY A 22 17.79 -0.60 9.67
N ALA A 23 16.81 -0.64 8.77
CA ALA A 23 15.55 0.09 8.89
C ALA A 23 14.34 -0.84 8.87
N PHE A 24 13.28 -0.44 9.56
CA PHE A 24 11.97 -1.08 9.42
C PHE A 24 11.43 -0.87 8.00
N PHE A 25 10.93 -1.94 7.40
CA PHE A 25 10.13 -1.88 6.18
C PHE A 25 8.78 -2.59 6.33
N LEU A 26 7.80 -2.09 5.60
CA LEU A 26 6.53 -2.77 5.33
C LEU A 26 6.22 -2.63 3.85
N ASN A 27 5.83 -3.72 3.22
CA ASN A 27 5.54 -3.80 1.80
C ASN A 27 4.16 -4.44 1.60
N ILE A 28 3.34 -3.79 0.78
CA ILE A 28 2.06 -4.32 0.31
C ILE A 28 2.15 -4.45 -1.20
N ASP A 29 2.23 -5.68 -1.68
CA ASP A 29 2.17 -5.98 -3.10
C ASP A 29 0.75 -6.38 -3.48
N SER A 30 0.29 -5.95 -4.65
CA SER A 30 -1.01 -6.30 -5.19
C SER A 30 -0.98 -6.47 -6.69
N VAL A 31 -1.83 -7.38 -7.16
CA VAL A 31 -2.13 -7.55 -8.58
C VAL A 31 -3.63 -7.38 -8.75
N SER A 32 -4.01 -6.41 -9.58
CA SER A 32 -5.41 -6.18 -9.97
C SER A 32 -5.58 -6.62 -11.42
N PHE A 33 -6.47 -7.57 -11.70
CA PHE A 33 -6.75 -8.03 -13.05
C PHE A 33 -8.25 -8.02 -13.33
N SER A 34 -8.63 -7.80 -14.58
CA SER A 34 -10.02 -7.90 -15.02
C SER A 34 -10.11 -8.92 -16.15
N ASP A 35 -11.17 -9.71 -16.17
CA ASP A 35 -11.49 -10.61 -17.27
C ASP A 35 -11.99 -9.86 -18.52
N GLU A 36 -12.41 -8.61 -18.36
CA GLU A 36 -12.88 -7.75 -19.46
C GLU A 36 -11.75 -7.02 -20.19
N TYR A 37 -10.53 -7.00 -19.63
CA TYR A 37 -9.41 -6.25 -20.18
C TYR A 37 -8.14 -7.11 -20.29
N GLU A 38 -7.42 -6.97 -21.40
CA GLU A 38 -6.15 -7.68 -21.67
C GLU A 38 -4.95 -7.04 -20.94
N TYR A 39 -5.16 -6.57 -19.72
CA TYR A 39 -4.11 -6.05 -18.86
C TYR A 39 -4.36 -6.32 -17.38
N SER A 40 -3.28 -6.33 -16.62
CA SER A 40 -3.29 -6.29 -15.16
C SER A 40 -2.51 -5.08 -14.66
N ILE A 41 -2.74 -4.72 -13.42
CA ILE A 41 -2.04 -3.64 -12.73
C ILE A 41 -1.25 -4.29 -11.59
N LEU A 42 0.07 -4.21 -11.70
CA LEU A 42 0.97 -4.54 -10.60
C LEU A 42 1.16 -3.27 -9.77
N CYS A 43 0.94 -3.37 -8.47
CA CYS A 43 1.13 -2.25 -7.56
C CYS A 43 1.83 -2.68 -6.28
N THR A 44 2.76 -1.83 -5.82
CA THR A 44 3.55 -2.04 -4.63
C THR A 44 3.52 -0.78 -3.79
N LEU A 45 3.15 -0.87 -2.52
CA LEU A 45 3.41 0.17 -1.53
C LEU A 45 4.56 -0.26 -0.64
N ASP A 46 5.60 0.56 -0.62
CA ASP A 46 6.73 0.44 0.29
C ASP A 46 6.63 1.51 1.37
N VAL A 47 6.74 1.07 2.62
CA VAL A 47 6.91 1.92 3.79
C VAL A 47 8.30 1.68 4.34
N THR A 48 9.01 2.76 4.65
CA THR A 48 10.28 2.69 5.37
C THR A 48 10.25 3.64 6.56
N GLY A 49 10.50 3.11 7.76
CA GLY A 49 10.57 3.89 8.98
C GLY A 49 11.87 4.66 9.11
N ASN A 50 11.83 5.81 9.78
CA ASN A 50 13.03 6.47 10.27
C ASN A 50 13.71 5.64 11.38
N ARG A 51 14.83 6.13 11.91
CA ARG A 51 15.58 5.42 12.97
C ARG A 51 14.72 5.10 14.19
N LYS A 52 13.94 6.06 14.68
CA LYS A 52 13.11 5.86 15.88
C LYS A 52 12.00 4.83 15.66
N ALA A 53 11.34 4.87 14.50
CA ALA A 53 10.38 3.85 14.10
C ALA A 53 11.04 2.47 13.98
N SER A 54 12.25 2.40 13.43
CA SER A 54 13.01 1.16 13.31
C SER A 54 13.37 0.59 14.69
N ASP A 55 13.87 1.42 15.61
CA ASP A 55 14.20 1.01 16.97
C ASP A 55 12.96 0.44 17.71
N LEU A 56 11.78 1.06 17.52
CA LEU A 56 10.52 0.55 18.08
C LEU A 56 10.11 -0.79 17.49
N TYR A 57 10.27 -0.96 16.18
CA TYR A 57 10.02 -2.25 15.53
C TYR A 57 10.97 -3.33 16.05
N PHE A 58 12.26 -3.05 16.19
CA PHE A 58 13.22 -4.04 16.72
C PHE A 58 12.90 -4.41 18.18
N ALA A 59 12.46 -3.44 18.98
CA ALA A 59 11.99 -3.69 20.34
C ALA A 59 10.69 -4.51 20.38
N SER A 60 9.78 -4.36 19.40
CA SER A 60 8.57 -5.19 19.31
C SER A 60 8.89 -6.61 18.85
N VAL A 61 9.79 -6.80 17.87
CA VAL A 61 10.31 -8.11 17.46
C VAL A 61 10.94 -8.84 18.65
N SER A 62 11.78 -8.15 19.44
CA SER A 62 12.42 -8.73 20.63
C SER A 62 11.41 -9.20 21.68
N ARG A 63 10.22 -8.59 21.71
CA ARG A 63 9.09 -8.95 22.59
C ARG A 63 8.10 -9.92 21.95
N LYS A 64 8.28 -10.31 20.68
CA LYS A 64 7.31 -11.08 19.87
C LYS A 64 5.96 -10.36 19.70
N GLU A 65 6.01 -9.04 19.65
CA GLU A 65 4.88 -8.11 19.51
C GLU A 65 4.92 -7.37 18.16
N ASP A 66 5.72 -7.84 17.21
CA ASP A 66 5.91 -7.25 15.88
C ASP A 66 4.59 -7.12 15.11
N HIS A 67 3.69 -8.09 15.25
CA HIS A 67 2.36 -8.05 14.66
C HIS A 67 1.50 -6.88 15.15
N ILE A 68 1.68 -6.43 16.40
CA ILE A 68 0.98 -5.26 16.97
C ILE A 68 1.51 -4.00 16.30
N TYR A 69 2.83 -3.86 16.24
CA TYR A 69 3.49 -2.72 15.61
C TYR A 69 3.11 -2.58 14.13
N VAL A 70 3.15 -3.69 13.37
CA VAL A 70 2.72 -3.72 11.97
C VAL A 70 1.27 -3.28 11.82
N ASN A 71 0.39 -3.67 12.75
CA ASN A 71 -1.01 -3.24 12.75
C ASN A 71 -1.17 -1.73 12.98
N GLU A 72 -0.36 -1.14 13.85
CA GLU A 72 -0.34 0.31 14.07
C GLU A 72 0.09 1.07 12.81
N VAL A 73 1.13 0.59 12.12
CA VAL A 73 1.57 1.19 10.85
C VAL A 73 0.48 1.10 9.78
N ILE A 74 -0.26 -0.01 9.70
CA ILE A 74 -1.38 -0.15 8.76
C ILE A 74 -2.52 0.80 9.10
N ASN A 75 -2.84 1.00 10.38
CA ASN A 75 -3.85 1.98 10.81
C ASN A 75 -3.43 3.41 10.48
N LEU A 76 -2.14 3.72 10.58
CA LEU A 76 -1.58 4.99 10.12
C LEU A 76 -1.79 5.14 8.60
N LEU A 77 -1.41 4.14 7.78
CA LEU A 77 -1.64 4.17 6.34
C LEU A 77 -3.13 4.36 5.97
N TYR A 78 -4.04 3.68 6.67
CA TYR A 78 -5.47 3.84 6.47
C TYR A 78 -5.96 5.25 6.83
N THR A 79 -5.36 5.87 7.84
CA THR A 79 -5.65 7.28 8.17
C THR A 79 -5.10 8.22 7.10
N LEU A 80 -3.92 7.92 6.53
CA LEU A 80 -3.35 8.69 5.42
C LEU A 80 -4.28 8.63 4.20
N ASP A 81 -4.78 7.45 3.85
CA ASP A 81 -5.73 7.24 2.74
C ASP A 81 -6.99 8.11 2.85
N LYS A 82 -7.48 8.37 4.07
CA LYS A 82 -8.64 9.24 4.27
C LYS A 82 -8.36 10.72 4.03
N ASN A 83 -7.11 11.13 4.17
CA ASN A 83 -6.69 12.53 4.14
C ASN A 83 -5.95 12.91 2.85
N GLU A 84 -5.40 11.92 2.14
CA GLU A 84 -4.65 12.11 0.91
C GLU A 84 -5.25 11.32 -0.25
N ASP A 85 -5.13 11.87 -1.45
CA ASP A 85 -5.50 11.12 -2.66
C ASP A 85 -4.40 10.09 -2.96
N PHE A 86 -4.67 8.79 -2.83
CA PHE A 86 -3.74 7.72 -3.19
C PHE A 86 -3.86 7.24 -4.64
N ARG A 87 -4.68 7.90 -5.45
CA ARG A 87 -4.85 7.50 -6.84
C ARG A 87 -3.59 7.79 -7.65
N VAL A 88 -3.27 6.87 -8.55
CA VAL A 88 -2.14 6.94 -9.48
C VAL A 88 -2.68 6.92 -10.90
N LEU A 89 -2.27 7.89 -11.70
CA LEU A 89 -2.64 7.95 -13.11
C LEU A 89 -1.62 7.18 -13.94
N ILE A 90 -2.06 6.10 -14.58
CA ILE A 90 -1.27 5.23 -15.45
C ILE A 90 -1.69 5.52 -16.89
N LYS A 91 -0.79 6.11 -17.68
CA LYS A 91 -1.07 6.50 -19.08
C LYS A 91 -0.59 5.47 -20.11
N ASP A 92 0.41 4.70 -19.73
CA ASP A 92 1.08 3.74 -20.60
C ASP A 92 1.58 2.51 -19.79
N ASN A 93 2.49 1.74 -20.37
CA ASN A 93 3.07 0.56 -19.73
C ASN A 93 4.35 0.89 -18.92
N LEU A 94 4.72 2.17 -18.81
CA LEU A 94 5.84 2.60 -17.99
C LEU A 94 5.43 2.61 -16.51
N PRO A 95 6.40 2.38 -15.61
CA PRO A 95 6.14 2.45 -14.19
C PRO A 95 5.86 3.90 -13.75
N VAL A 96 4.88 4.05 -12.86
CA VAL A 96 4.54 5.31 -12.21
C VAL A 96 4.84 5.19 -10.73
N TRP A 97 5.39 6.28 -10.17
CA TRP A 97 5.74 6.37 -8.76
C TRP A 97 5.01 7.54 -8.11
N LYS A 98 4.55 7.33 -6.88
CA LYS A 98 4.01 8.37 -6.01
C LYS A 98 4.69 8.28 -4.65
N TYR A 99 5.06 9.43 -4.10
CA TYR A 99 5.75 9.52 -2.82
C TYR A 99 4.87 10.31 -1.85
N SER A 100 4.78 9.82 -0.62
CA SER A 100 4.15 10.50 0.50
C SER A 100 4.96 10.20 1.77
N SER A 101 4.56 10.81 2.87
CA SER A 101 5.11 10.55 4.19
C SER A 101 4.00 10.58 5.22
N ILE A 102 4.05 9.67 6.18
CA ILE A 102 3.19 9.71 7.36
C ILE A 102 4.04 9.83 8.61
N SER A 103 3.57 10.61 9.56
CA SER A 103 4.13 10.66 10.89
C SER A 103 3.08 10.36 11.96
N ASP A 104 3.55 9.97 13.14
CA ASP A 104 2.70 10.02 14.33
C ASP A 104 2.38 11.48 14.70
N ARG A 105 1.48 11.67 15.68
CA ARG A 105 1.05 13.01 16.12
C ARG A 105 2.22 13.87 16.64
N SER A 106 3.26 13.24 17.19
CA SER A 106 4.42 13.97 17.72
C SER A 106 5.47 14.31 16.66
N GLY A 107 5.33 13.76 15.43
CA GLY A 107 6.36 13.88 14.39
C GLY A 107 7.64 13.10 14.68
N THR A 108 7.63 12.25 15.71
CA THR A 108 8.82 11.50 16.15
C THR A 108 9.02 10.26 15.30
N LEU A 109 7.94 9.58 14.97
CA LEU A 109 7.91 8.41 14.11
C LEU A 109 7.51 8.89 12.73
N GLU A 110 8.44 8.81 11.80
CA GLU A 110 8.21 9.19 10.41
C GLU A 110 8.40 7.97 9.53
N TYR A 111 7.53 7.86 8.53
CA TYR A 111 7.56 6.80 7.54
C TYR A 111 7.51 7.43 6.17
N LYS A 112 8.46 7.03 5.32
CA LYS A 112 8.41 7.33 3.89
C LYS A 112 7.52 6.30 3.23
N VAL A 113 6.55 6.75 2.45
CA VAL A 113 5.61 5.91 1.72
C VAL A 113 5.87 6.10 0.24
N ARG A 114 6.10 4.99 -0.47
CA ARG A 114 6.32 4.99 -1.92
C ARG A 114 5.34 4.01 -2.54
N VAL A 115 4.50 4.50 -3.43
CA VAL A 115 3.61 3.69 -4.24
C VAL A 115 4.21 3.58 -5.64
N TYR A 116 4.32 2.34 -6.10
CA TYR A 116 4.68 1.95 -7.45
C TYR A 116 3.45 1.36 -8.12
N ALA A 117 3.14 1.76 -9.34
CA ALA A 117 2.13 1.09 -10.14
C ALA A 117 2.59 0.95 -11.58
N ARG A 118 2.22 -0.17 -12.21
CA ARG A 118 2.51 -0.42 -13.62
C ARG A 118 1.43 -1.27 -14.26
N ARG A 119 0.99 -0.86 -15.44
CA ARG A 119 0.16 -1.72 -16.31
C ARG A 119 1.04 -2.78 -16.99
N MET A 120 0.59 -4.02 -16.90
CA MET A 120 1.19 -5.20 -17.54
C MET A 120 0.19 -5.73 -18.58
N GLY A 121 0.62 -5.91 -19.83
CA GLY A 121 -0.25 -6.35 -20.93
C GLY A 121 -0.38 -5.32 -22.05
N ILE A 122 -1.48 -5.39 -22.79
CA ILE A 122 -1.69 -4.56 -23.98
C ILE A 122 -2.05 -3.13 -23.59
N ASN A 123 -1.34 -2.16 -24.17
CA ASN A 123 -1.76 -0.76 -24.09
C ASN A 123 -2.92 -0.54 -25.06
N ASN A 124 -4.12 -0.42 -24.53
CA ASN A 124 -5.34 -0.16 -25.30
C ASN A 124 -5.58 1.33 -25.58
N GLY A 125 -4.63 2.21 -25.21
CA GLY A 125 -4.72 3.66 -25.42
C GLY A 125 -5.56 4.41 -24.39
N PHE A 126 -6.06 3.72 -23.36
CA PHE A 126 -6.80 4.36 -22.26
C PHE A 126 -5.92 4.60 -21.04
N ASP A 127 -6.08 5.79 -20.46
CA ASP A 127 -5.54 6.16 -19.15
C ASP A 127 -6.34 5.46 -18.05
N ILE A 128 -5.64 5.01 -17.00
CA ILE A 128 -6.23 4.35 -15.84
C ILE A 128 -5.93 5.18 -14.61
N LEU A 129 -6.98 5.55 -13.86
CA LEU A 129 -6.84 6.15 -12.54
C LEU A 129 -7.00 5.05 -11.48
N PHE A 130 -5.87 4.48 -11.04
CA PHE A 130 -5.85 3.35 -10.11
C PHE A 130 -5.91 3.84 -8.66
N ASP A 131 -6.88 3.35 -7.88
CA ASP A 131 -7.05 3.68 -6.46
C ASP A 131 -6.28 2.71 -5.56
N PHE A 132 -5.03 3.04 -5.21
CA PHE A 132 -4.27 2.24 -4.26
C PHE A 132 -4.88 2.25 -2.84
N GLY A 133 -5.60 3.32 -2.49
CA GLY A 133 -6.30 3.42 -1.23
C GLY A 133 -7.20 2.23 -0.95
N SER A 134 -7.86 1.71 -2.00
CA SER A 134 -8.69 0.51 -1.92
C SER A 134 -7.94 -0.72 -1.38
N ILE A 135 -6.67 -0.89 -1.73
CA ILE A 135 -5.82 -1.98 -1.25
C ILE A 135 -5.52 -1.81 0.24
N ILE A 136 -5.18 -0.59 0.68
CA ILE A 136 -4.94 -0.29 2.11
C ILE A 136 -6.18 -0.64 2.93
N ARG A 137 -7.37 -0.25 2.46
CA ARG A 137 -8.65 -0.55 3.13
C ARG A 137 -8.91 -2.05 3.21
N MET A 138 -8.68 -2.80 2.13
CA MET A 138 -8.83 -4.27 2.12
C MET A 138 -7.87 -4.96 3.11
N VAL A 139 -6.61 -4.52 3.16
CA VAL A 139 -5.61 -5.07 4.11
C VAL A 139 -6.02 -4.80 5.55
N GLU A 140 -6.47 -3.58 5.85
CA GLU A 140 -6.89 -3.18 7.20
C GLU A 140 -8.13 -3.96 7.67
N GLU A 141 -9.14 -4.08 6.81
CA GLU A 141 -10.35 -4.87 7.06
C GLU A 141 -9.99 -6.33 7.35
N LYS A 142 -9.11 -6.92 6.53
CA LYS A 142 -8.71 -8.32 6.72
C LYS A 142 -7.97 -8.56 8.03
N ARG A 143 -7.12 -7.61 8.45
CA ARG A 143 -6.42 -7.71 9.74
C ARG A 143 -7.38 -7.60 10.92
N LYS A 144 -8.38 -6.71 10.86
CA LYS A 144 -9.43 -6.65 11.88
C LYS A 144 -10.19 -7.97 12.04
N GLU A 145 -10.41 -8.71 10.96
CA GLU A 145 -11.04 -10.04 11.03
C GLU A 145 -10.15 -11.06 11.74
N ILE A 146 -8.84 -11.05 11.46
CA ILE A 146 -7.88 -11.98 12.05
C ILE A 146 -7.73 -11.73 13.55
N ILE A 147 -7.65 -10.47 13.99
CA ILE A 147 -7.43 -10.10 15.39
C ILE A 147 -8.67 -10.36 16.27
N LYS A 148 -9.88 -10.36 15.68
CA LYS A 148 -11.12 -10.67 16.41
C LYS A 148 -11.33 -12.16 16.70
N LYS A 149 -10.54 -13.05 16.09
CA LYS A 149 -10.57 -14.49 16.31
C LYS A 149 -9.53 -14.89 17.36
#